data_AF-A0A4Y2LDA6-F1
#
_entry.id   AF-A0A4Y2LDA6-F1
#
_cell.length_a   1.000
_cell.length_b   1.000
_cell.length_c   1.000
_cell.angle_alpha   90.00
_cell.angle_beta   90.00
_cell.angle_gamma   90.00
#
_symmetry.space_group_name_H-M   'P 1'
#
loop_
_entity.id
_entity.type
_entity.pdbx_description
1 polymer ?
#
loop_
_entity_poly.entity_id
_entity_poly.type
_entity_poly.pdbx_seq_one_letter_code
_entity_poly.pdbx_strand_id
1 'polypeptide(L)'
;MVYIEHSFLVYASGVFASFGNYKGFGDTKFIPDLEKEKFEKVIKASKFAEHHPQDVESLLSRCLESIYSLKDNERQLGFPYVGTTTYLSKNITEEDNKIVTDFLTKKNIEVYNSRLFKTSDETGKSCYEIRLASVLNTDDDEEKELLISESVNSHKFIVTRGDYSKLLKLVNDNLLLAKDYAANENELQMIEKYIQSFRTGSLDAHKDGSRFWVKDKEPIIETYIGFIEIYKDPAGLRGEFEGFVAMVNKPMSAKFAELVKAAEDLLPLLPWPSTYEKDKFLQPDFSSLDLLTFAANDVPIGINIPNYEEIKKQYEGFKNVT
;
A
#
# COMPACT_ATOMS: atom_id res chain seq x y z
N MET A 1 12.24 -17.62 -32.88
CA MET A 1 12.96 -17.80 -31.60
C MET A 1 13.18 -16.45 -30.93
N VAL A 2 13.88 -15.50 -31.59
CA VAL A 2 14.11 -14.13 -31.07
C VAL A 2 12.83 -13.39 -30.63
N TYR A 3 11.75 -13.44 -31.42
CA TYR A 3 10.48 -12.79 -31.06
C TYR A 3 9.79 -13.41 -29.83
N ILE A 4 9.86 -14.75 -29.68
CA ILE A 4 9.25 -15.46 -28.53
C ILE A 4 9.97 -15.07 -27.24
N GLU A 5 11.29 -15.06 -27.28
CA GLU A 5 12.14 -14.66 -26.15
C GLU A 5 11.86 -13.22 -25.74
N HIS A 6 11.85 -12.29 -26.70
CA HIS A 6 11.60 -10.88 -26.42
C HIS A 6 10.23 -10.64 -25.77
N SER A 7 9.14 -11.17 -26.33
CA SER A 7 7.79 -10.98 -25.77
C SER A 7 7.64 -11.57 -24.36
N PHE A 8 8.22 -12.74 -24.11
CA PHE A 8 8.21 -13.36 -22.78
C PHE A 8 8.97 -12.51 -21.76
N LEU A 9 10.17 -12.05 -22.11
CA LEU A 9 11.01 -11.22 -21.23
C LEU A 9 10.37 -9.87 -20.94
N VAL A 10 9.77 -9.21 -21.94
CA VAL A 10 9.04 -7.95 -21.75
C VAL A 10 7.86 -8.15 -20.79
N TYR A 11 7.06 -9.20 -20.97
CA TYR A 11 5.95 -9.50 -20.07
C TYR A 11 6.43 -9.76 -18.63
N ALA A 12 7.43 -10.62 -18.45
CA ALA A 12 7.98 -10.94 -17.13
C ALA A 12 8.55 -9.68 -16.45
N SER A 13 9.25 -8.83 -17.19
CA SER A 13 9.80 -7.57 -16.69
C SER A 13 8.68 -6.61 -16.27
N GLY A 14 7.60 -6.52 -17.05
CA GLY A 14 6.42 -5.73 -16.67
C GLY A 14 5.77 -6.25 -15.39
N VAL A 15 5.64 -7.57 -15.23
CA VAL A 15 5.09 -8.16 -13.99
C VAL A 15 5.94 -7.83 -12.78
N PHE A 16 7.27 -7.90 -12.89
CA PHE A 16 8.17 -7.53 -11.80
C PHE A 16 8.15 -6.03 -11.50
N ALA A 17 8.12 -5.18 -12.53
CA ALA A 17 8.11 -3.73 -12.35
C ALA A 17 6.80 -3.22 -11.70
N SER A 18 5.66 -3.84 -12.03
CA SER A 18 4.35 -3.44 -11.49
C SER A 18 3.85 -4.32 -10.35
N PHE A 19 4.68 -5.24 -9.83
CA PHE A 19 4.29 -6.23 -8.80
C PHE A 19 2.96 -6.97 -9.12
N GLY A 20 2.66 -7.16 -10.41
CA GLY A 20 1.36 -7.63 -10.88
C GLY A 20 1.19 -7.48 -12.39
N ASN A 21 0.09 -7.98 -12.94
CA ASN A 21 -0.22 -7.93 -14.38
C ASN A 21 -1.17 -6.77 -14.78
N TYR A 22 -1.21 -5.72 -13.96
CA TYR A 22 -1.88 -4.45 -14.22
C TYR A 22 -0.85 -3.35 -14.11
N LYS A 23 -0.89 -2.37 -15.01
CA LYS A 23 0.11 -1.29 -15.02
C LYS A 23 0.03 -0.47 -13.73
N GLY A 24 1.19 -0.07 -13.21
CA GLY A 24 1.28 0.90 -12.11
C GLY A 24 0.61 2.22 -12.46
N PHE A 25 0.90 2.72 -13.66
CA PHE A 25 0.26 3.89 -14.23
C PHE A 25 -0.85 3.51 -15.20
N GLY A 26 -2.10 3.85 -14.84
CA GLY A 26 -3.28 3.71 -15.69
C GLY A 26 -4.08 2.42 -15.52
N ASP A 27 -3.76 1.58 -14.52
CA ASP A 27 -4.63 0.51 -13.98
C ASP A 27 -5.21 -0.48 -15.01
N THR A 28 -4.54 -0.63 -16.15
CA THR A 28 -4.99 -1.51 -17.24
C THR A 28 -4.21 -2.81 -17.23
N LYS A 29 -4.90 -3.91 -17.54
CA LYS A 29 -4.29 -5.23 -17.68
C LYS A 29 -3.33 -5.25 -18.85
N PHE A 30 -2.18 -5.92 -18.68
CA PHE A 30 -1.31 -6.27 -19.77
C PHE A 30 -1.10 -7.79 -19.82
N ILE A 31 -0.99 -8.32 -21.04
CA ILE A 31 -0.84 -9.75 -21.31
C ILE A 31 0.44 -9.99 -22.13
N PRO A 32 0.98 -11.22 -22.15
CA PRO A 32 2.12 -11.52 -23.00
C PRO A 32 1.75 -11.33 -24.48
N ASP A 33 2.61 -10.65 -25.25
CA ASP A 33 2.50 -10.57 -26.71
C ASP A 33 3.06 -11.86 -27.37
N LEU A 34 2.48 -12.98 -26.96
CA LEU A 34 2.88 -14.34 -27.34
C LEU A 34 1.65 -15.25 -27.24
N GLU A 35 1.45 -16.16 -28.19
CA GLU A 35 0.40 -17.17 -28.09
C GLU A 35 0.52 -17.98 -26.79
N LYS A 36 -0.63 -18.23 -26.15
CA LYS A 36 -0.71 -18.92 -24.86
C LYS A 36 -0.04 -20.29 -24.87
N GLU A 37 -0.21 -21.07 -25.94
CA GLU A 37 0.40 -22.39 -26.10
C GLU A 37 1.93 -22.29 -26.22
N LYS A 38 2.45 -21.22 -26.81
CA LYS A 38 3.90 -20.98 -26.89
C LYS A 38 4.46 -20.56 -25.53
N PHE A 39 3.74 -19.71 -24.80
CA PHE A 39 4.10 -19.30 -23.44
C PHE A 39 4.17 -20.52 -22.50
N GLU A 40 3.16 -21.39 -22.55
CA GLU A 40 3.14 -22.63 -21.78
C GLU A 40 4.32 -23.54 -22.12
N LYS A 41 4.63 -23.72 -23.41
CA LYS A 41 5.78 -24.51 -23.88
C LYS A 41 7.10 -23.96 -23.38
N VAL A 42 7.28 -22.63 -23.35
CA VAL A 42 8.49 -21.99 -22.82
C VAL A 42 8.66 -22.33 -21.33
N ILE A 43 7.59 -22.22 -20.55
CA ILE A 43 7.64 -22.56 -19.11
C ILE A 43 7.97 -24.04 -18.91
N LYS A 44 7.30 -24.94 -19.65
CA LYS A 44 7.53 -26.40 -19.57
C LYS A 44 8.91 -26.84 -20.06
N ALA A 45 9.59 -26.02 -20.87
CA ALA A 45 10.97 -26.26 -21.31
C ALA A 45 12.04 -25.71 -20.36
N SER A 46 11.65 -25.06 -19.25
CA SER A 46 12.60 -24.49 -18.30
C SER A 46 13.32 -25.57 -17.48
N LYS A 47 14.55 -25.27 -17.03
CA LYS A 47 15.26 -26.12 -16.05
C LYS A 47 14.47 -26.34 -14.77
N PHE A 48 13.65 -25.38 -14.37
CA PHE A 48 12.78 -25.55 -13.20
C PHE A 48 11.74 -26.65 -13.45
N ALA A 49 11.12 -26.68 -14.64
CA ALA A 49 10.17 -27.73 -15.01
C ALA A 49 10.79 -29.13 -15.06
N GLU A 50 12.08 -29.26 -15.42
CA GLU A 50 12.80 -30.54 -15.38
C GLU A 50 12.86 -31.13 -13.97
N HIS A 51 13.07 -30.29 -12.96
CA HIS A 51 13.22 -30.72 -11.56
C HIS A 51 11.89 -30.69 -10.78
N HIS A 52 10.95 -29.84 -11.19
CA HIS A 52 9.69 -29.55 -10.49
C HIS A 52 8.46 -29.60 -11.42
N PRO A 53 8.22 -30.71 -12.15
CA PRO A 53 7.15 -30.76 -13.15
C PRO A 53 5.74 -30.60 -12.57
N GLN A 54 5.50 -31.13 -11.36
CA GLN A 54 4.20 -31.03 -10.69
C GLN A 54 3.91 -29.60 -10.22
N ASP A 55 4.93 -28.88 -9.74
CA ASP A 55 4.79 -27.49 -9.31
C ASP A 55 4.47 -26.59 -10.51
N VAL A 56 5.16 -26.81 -11.64
CA VAL A 56 4.90 -26.09 -12.89
C VAL A 56 3.47 -26.31 -13.39
N GLU A 57 3.00 -27.56 -13.41
CA GLU A 57 1.63 -27.86 -13.84
C GLU A 57 0.60 -27.21 -12.90
N SER A 58 0.82 -27.26 -11.59
CA SER A 58 -0.04 -26.61 -10.60
C SER A 58 -0.07 -25.08 -10.76
N LEU A 59 1.07 -24.45 -11.03
CA LEU A 59 1.15 -23.00 -11.25
C LEU A 59 0.44 -22.60 -12.53
N LEU A 60 0.72 -23.30 -13.64
CA LEU A 60 0.08 -23.05 -14.93
C LEU A 60 -1.44 -23.22 -14.85
N SER A 61 -1.93 -24.29 -14.21
CA SER A 61 -3.37 -24.52 -14.07
C SER A 61 -4.08 -23.42 -13.29
N ARG A 62 -3.37 -22.72 -12.40
CA ARG A 62 -3.91 -21.65 -11.55
C ARG A 62 -3.93 -20.29 -12.23
N CYS A 63 -2.96 -19.98 -13.09
CA CYS A 63 -2.78 -18.62 -13.61
C CYS A 63 -2.87 -18.48 -15.12
N LEU A 64 -2.61 -19.53 -15.92
CA LEU A 64 -2.43 -19.39 -17.37
C LEU A 64 -3.67 -18.82 -18.07
N GLU A 65 -4.87 -19.28 -17.70
CA GLU A 65 -6.12 -18.69 -18.23
C GLU A 65 -6.27 -17.22 -17.83
N SER A 66 -6.00 -16.90 -16.57
CA SER A 66 -6.13 -15.54 -16.04
C SER A 66 -5.09 -14.57 -16.61
N ILE A 67 -3.89 -15.05 -16.97
CA ILE A 67 -2.86 -14.25 -17.64
C ILE A 67 -3.39 -13.72 -18.98
N TYR A 68 -4.06 -14.58 -19.76
CA TYR A 68 -4.53 -14.24 -21.12
C TYR A 68 -5.96 -13.71 -21.20
N SER A 69 -6.74 -13.84 -20.12
CA SER A 69 -8.13 -13.40 -20.13
C SER A 69 -8.26 -11.88 -20.26
N LEU A 70 -9.10 -11.44 -21.20
CA LEU A 70 -9.45 -10.03 -21.44
C LEU A 70 -10.97 -9.84 -21.39
N LYS A 71 -11.64 -10.53 -20.46
CA LYS A 71 -13.07 -10.27 -20.16
C LYS A 71 -13.25 -8.81 -19.74
N ASP A 72 -14.42 -8.24 -20.01
CA ASP A 72 -14.65 -6.80 -19.82
C ASP A 72 -14.35 -6.35 -18.38
N ASN A 73 -14.74 -7.13 -17.37
CA ASN A 73 -14.48 -6.86 -15.96
C ASN A 73 -13.05 -7.19 -15.48
N GLU A 74 -12.14 -7.59 -16.37
CA GLU A 74 -10.75 -7.88 -16.04
C GLU A 74 -9.78 -6.92 -16.72
N ARG A 75 -10.22 -6.06 -17.65
CA ARG A 75 -9.31 -5.19 -18.42
C ARG A 75 -8.74 -4.02 -17.62
N GLN A 76 -9.38 -3.65 -16.53
CA GLN A 76 -9.00 -2.53 -15.68
C GLN A 76 -9.25 -2.82 -14.21
N LEU A 77 -8.49 -2.15 -13.33
CA LEU A 77 -8.80 -2.14 -11.90
C LEU A 77 -10.08 -1.33 -11.66
N GLY A 78 -10.85 -1.73 -10.66
CA GLY A 78 -12.11 -1.09 -10.32
C GLY A 78 -12.95 -1.91 -9.35
N PHE A 79 -14.12 -1.39 -9.01
CA PHE A 79 -15.09 -2.15 -8.22
C PHE A 79 -15.44 -3.48 -8.91
N PRO A 80 -15.76 -4.56 -8.16
CA PRO A 80 -16.05 -5.87 -8.74
C PRO A 80 -17.16 -5.90 -9.80
N TYR A 81 -18.06 -4.91 -9.80
CA TYR A 81 -19.16 -4.76 -10.75
C TYR A 81 -18.82 -3.92 -12.00
N VAL A 82 -17.62 -3.33 -12.09
CA VAL A 82 -17.13 -2.55 -13.26
C VAL A 82 -15.76 -3.01 -13.75
N GLY A 83 -14.92 -3.55 -12.87
CA GLY A 83 -13.57 -4.00 -13.14
C GLY A 83 -13.14 -5.08 -12.15
N THR A 84 -11.83 -5.15 -11.88
CA THR A 84 -11.29 -6.12 -10.93
C THR A 84 -10.55 -5.45 -9.78
N THR A 85 -10.58 -6.07 -8.61
CA THR A 85 -9.83 -5.63 -7.44
C THR A 85 -9.58 -6.82 -6.53
N THR A 86 -8.50 -6.75 -5.75
CA THR A 86 -8.22 -7.67 -4.66
C THR A 86 -8.37 -7.03 -3.28
N TYR A 87 -8.72 -5.73 -3.22
CA TYR A 87 -9.08 -5.04 -1.98
C TYR A 87 -10.46 -5.45 -1.45
N LEU A 88 -11.37 -5.76 -2.37
CA LEU A 88 -12.76 -6.13 -2.11
C LEU A 88 -13.05 -7.52 -2.67
N SER A 89 -13.81 -8.35 -1.96
CA SER A 89 -14.24 -9.64 -2.50
C SER A 89 -15.16 -9.48 -3.72
N LYS A 90 -15.11 -10.44 -4.66
CA LYS A 90 -15.77 -10.36 -5.97
C LYS A 90 -17.30 -10.19 -5.93
N ASN A 91 -17.92 -10.51 -4.79
CA ASN A 91 -19.36 -10.46 -4.56
C ASN A 91 -19.84 -9.15 -3.91
N ILE A 92 -18.95 -8.17 -3.72
CA ILE A 92 -19.32 -6.82 -3.26
C ILE A 92 -20.09 -6.10 -4.37
N THR A 93 -21.24 -5.55 -4.00
CA THR A 93 -22.10 -4.70 -4.85
C THR A 93 -21.95 -3.22 -4.47
N GLU A 94 -22.54 -2.33 -5.26
CA GLU A 94 -22.59 -0.90 -4.98
C GLU A 94 -23.29 -0.60 -3.64
N GLU A 95 -24.39 -1.30 -3.35
CA GLU A 95 -25.13 -1.18 -2.08
C GLU A 95 -24.27 -1.65 -0.90
N ASP A 96 -23.55 -2.76 -1.05
CA ASP A 96 -22.63 -3.25 0.00
C ASP A 96 -21.54 -2.21 0.29
N ASN A 97 -20.98 -1.59 -0.76
CA ASN A 97 -19.96 -0.56 -0.60
C ASN A 97 -20.50 0.65 0.17
N LYS A 98 -21.73 1.08 -0.13
CA LYS A 98 -22.40 2.15 0.61
C LYS A 98 -22.58 1.79 2.09
N ILE A 99 -23.12 0.60 2.37
CA ILE A 99 -23.35 0.10 3.73
C ILE A 99 -22.06 0.08 4.54
N VAL A 100 -20.97 -0.42 3.96
CA VAL A 100 -19.67 -0.51 4.63
C VAL A 100 -19.06 0.88 4.83
N THR A 101 -19.16 1.77 3.85
CA THR A 101 -18.61 3.14 3.95
C THR A 101 -19.33 3.95 5.03
N ASP A 102 -20.67 3.86 5.09
CA ASP A 102 -21.48 4.49 6.14
C ASP A 102 -21.09 3.98 7.53
N PHE A 103 -20.86 2.66 7.66
CA PHE A 103 -20.40 2.03 8.89
C PHE A 103 -19.03 2.57 9.34
N LEU A 104 -18.04 2.55 8.45
CA LEU A 104 -16.68 3.03 8.73
C LEU A 104 -16.68 4.50 9.15
N THR A 105 -17.43 5.33 8.42
CA THR A 105 -17.56 6.77 8.71
C THR A 105 -18.20 7.00 10.08
N LYS A 106 -19.31 6.32 10.39
CA LYS A 106 -20.00 6.45 11.68
C LYS A 106 -19.14 6.01 12.85
N LYS A 107 -18.27 5.03 12.64
CA LYS A 107 -17.37 4.50 13.65
C LYS A 107 -16.01 5.20 13.69
N ASN A 108 -15.76 6.13 12.77
CA ASN A 108 -14.46 6.79 12.58
C ASN A 108 -13.31 5.78 12.45
N ILE A 109 -13.53 4.74 11.64
CA ILE A 109 -12.53 3.69 11.39
C ILE A 109 -11.84 3.98 10.06
N GLU A 110 -10.54 4.23 10.13
CA GLU A 110 -9.67 4.28 8.96
C GLU A 110 -9.17 2.87 8.61
N VAL A 111 -9.07 2.58 7.31
CA VAL A 111 -8.92 1.20 6.81
C VAL A 111 -7.73 1.02 5.87
N TYR A 112 -6.72 1.90 5.99
CA TYR A 112 -5.50 1.90 5.17
C TYR A 112 -4.87 0.51 5.04
N ASN A 113 -4.72 -0.22 6.15
CA ASN A 113 -4.06 -1.53 6.20
C ASN A 113 -5.04 -2.71 6.15
N SER A 114 -6.14 -2.62 5.39
CA SER A 114 -7.16 -3.66 5.40
C SER A 114 -7.70 -4.08 4.03
N ARG A 115 -8.43 -5.20 4.02
CA ARG A 115 -9.28 -5.64 2.91
C ARG A 115 -10.70 -5.93 3.37
N LEU A 116 -11.65 -5.92 2.44
CA LEU A 116 -13.05 -6.21 2.70
C LEU A 116 -13.48 -7.52 2.05
N PHE A 117 -14.06 -8.41 2.85
CA PHE A 117 -14.67 -9.65 2.37
C PHE A 117 -16.13 -9.70 2.77
N LYS A 118 -17.01 -9.99 1.81
CA LYS A 118 -18.41 -10.29 2.05
C LYS A 118 -18.62 -11.79 2.08
N THR A 119 -19.14 -12.28 3.20
CA THR A 119 -19.63 -13.65 3.37
C THR A 119 -21.11 -13.62 3.74
N SER A 120 -21.72 -14.80 3.83
CA SER A 120 -23.07 -14.96 4.36
C SER A 120 -22.98 -15.72 5.68
N ASP A 121 -23.72 -15.28 6.69
CA ASP A 121 -23.89 -16.04 7.92
C ASP A 121 -24.83 -17.25 7.72
N GLU A 122 -24.98 -18.07 8.76
CA GLU A 122 -25.84 -19.27 8.77
C GLU A 122 -27.32 -18.95 8.46
N THR A 123 -27.74 -17.69 8.63
CA THR A 123 -29.10 -17.21 8.36
C THR A 123 -29.26 -16.62 6.95
N GLY A 124 -28.17 -16.60 6.16
CA GLY A 124 -28.13 -16.04 4.82
C GLY A 124 -27.91 -14.52 4.77
N LYS A 125 -27.66 -13.86 5.92
CA LYS A 125 -27.42 -12.41 5.97
C LYS A 125 -25.98 -12.07 5.63
N SER A 126 -25.78 -10.93 4.97
CA SER A 126 -24.44 -10.43 4.65
C SER A 126 -23.62 -10.19 5.92
N CYS A 127 -22.42 -10.76 5.95
CA CYS A 127 -21.38 -10.49 6.93
C CYS A 127 -20.21 -9.82 6.21
N TYR A 128 -19.76 -8.67 6.73
CA TYR A 128 -18.65 -7.90 6.21
C TYR A 128 -17.45 -8.07 7.12
N GLU A 129 -16.42 -8.75 6.63
CA GLU A 129 -15.13 -8.92 7.29
C GLU A 129 -14.17 -7.83 6.80
N ILE A 130 -13.74 -6.96 7.71
CA ILE A 130 -12.63 -6.01 7.51
C ILE A 130 -11.38 -6.68 8.07
N ARG A 131 -10.54 -7.21 7.19
CA ARG A 131 -9.34 -7.97 7.59
C ARG A 131 -8.13 -7.07 7.60
N LEU A 132 -7.55 -6.85 8.78
CA LEU A 132 -6.35 -6.06 8.98
C LEU A 132 -5.09 -6.85 8.60
N ALA A 133 -4.14 -6.17 7.98
CA ALA A 133 -2.82 -6.70 7.68
C ALA A 133 -1.94 -6.71 8.93
N SER A 134 -1.45 -7.89 9.31
CA SER A 134 -0.65 -8.08 10.53
C SER A 134 0.05 -9.43 10.57
N VAL A 135 1.12 -9.53 11.36
CA VAL A 135 1.78 -10.81 11.70
C VAL A 135 0.89 -11.67 12.58
N LEU A 136 0.29 -11.07 13.62
CA LEU A 136 -0.62 -11.77 14.53
C LEU A 136 -1.93 -12.13 13.84
N ASN A 137 -2.56 -13.20 14.31
CA ASN A 137 -3.84 -13.69 13.86
C ASN A 137 -4.96 -13.27 14.83
N THR A 138 -6.20 -13.47 14.42
CA THR A 138 -7.41 -13.16 15.21
C THR A 138 -7.43 -13.84 16.59
N ASP A 139 -6.81 -15.02 16.71
CA ASP A 139 -6.80 -15.78 17.96
C ASP A 139 -5.75 -15.31 18.98
N ASP A 140 -4.77 -14.50 18.54
CA ASP A 140 -3.73 -13.96 19.42
C ASP A 140 -4.31 -12.86 20.33
N ASP A 141 -3.88 -12.83 21.60
CA ASP A 141 -4.48 -11.96 22.64
C ASP A 141 -3.95 -10.52 22.67
N GLU A 142 -2.80 -10.24 22.06
CA GLU A 142 -2.19 -8.90 22.05
C GLU A 142 -3.03 -7.92 21.22
N GLU A 143 -3.36 -6.74 21.76
CA GLU A 143 -4.18 -5.70 21.08
C GLU A 143 -5.52 -6.22 20.52
N LYS A 144 -6.17 -7.14 21.25
CA LYS A 144 -7.45 -7.75 20.84
C LYS A 144 -8.60 -6.74 20.74
N GLU A 145 -8.46 -5.58 21.38
CA GLU A 145 -9.39 -4.45 21.29
C GLU A 145 -9.51 -3.84 19.88
N LEU A 146 -8.52 -4.08 19.00
CA LEU A 146 -8.62 -3.73 17.58
C LEU A 146 -9.68 -4.56 16.85
N LEU A 147 -10.02 -5.73 17.40
CA LEU A 147 -10.97 -6.66 16.81
C LEU A 147 -12.37 -6.34 17.31
N ILE A 148 -13.29 -6.14 16.38
CA ILE A 148 -14.67 -5.75 16.65
C ILE A 148 -15.58 -6.80 16.02
N SER A 149 -16.65 -7.18 16.71
CA SER A 149 -17.73 -7.96 16.11
C SER A 149 -19.05 -7.34 16.55
N GLU A 150 -19.76 -6.74 15.60
CA GLU A 150 -21.02 -6.06 15.89
C GLU A 150 -22.05 -6.24 14.78
N SER A 151 -23.33 -6.10 15.16
CA SER A 151 -24.45 -6.16 14.23
C SER A 151 -25.11 -4.79 14.12
N VAL A 152 -25.13 -4.23 12.91
CA VAL A 152 -25.71 -2.92 12.61
C VAL A 152 -26.68 -3.07 11.45
N ASN A 153 -27.91 -2.58 11.62
CA ASN A 153 -28.96 -2.60 10.57
C ASN A 153 -29.16 -4.00 9.93
N SER A 154 -29.16 -5.06 10.75
CA SER A 154 -29.25 -6.46 10.29
C SER A 154 -28.06 -7.02 9.52
N HIS A 155 -26.94 -6.29 9.44
CA HIS A 155 -25.67 -6.77 8.90
C HIS A 155 -24.67 -7.01 10.02
N LYS A 156 -23.85 -8.05 9.87
CA LYS A 156 -22.74 -8.33 10.78
C LYS A 156 -21.46 -7.70 10.23
N PHE A 157 -20.76 -6.94 11.06
CA PHE A 157 -19.43 -6.41 10.78
C PHE A 157 -18.43 -7.07 11.71
N ILE A 158 -17.34 -7.57 11.16
CA ILE A 158 -16.27 -8.20 11.91
C ILE A 158 -14.95 -7.59 11.47
N VAL A 159 -14.14 -7.12 12.42
CA VAL A 159 -12.74 -6.76 12.20
C VAL A 159 -11.89 -7.95 12.63
N THR A 160 -11.18 -8.54 11.68
CA THR A 160 -10.24 -9.66 11.88
C THR A 160 -8.83 -9.20 11.53
N ARG A 161 -7.83 -10.05 11.78
CA ARG A 161 -6.43 -9.73 11.44
C ARG A 161 -5.66 -10.97 10.95
N GLY A 162 -4.40 -10.79 10.57
CA GLY A 162 -3.52 -11.83 10.02
C GLY A 162 -3.35 -11.77 8.51
N ASP A 163 -3.85 -10.73 7.83
CA ASP A 163 -3.61 -10.59 6.40
C ASP A 163 -2.12 -10.38 6.12
N TYR A 164 -1.60 -11.08 5.11
CA TYR A 164 -0.17 -11.07 4.74
C TYR A 164 0.81 -11.45 5.88
N SER A 165 0.35 -12.12 6.94
CA SER A 165 1.14 -12.44 8.15
C SER A 165 2.56 -12.95 7.88
N LYS A 166 2.71 -13.92 6.96
CA LYS A 166 4.03 -14.47 6.61
C LYS A 166 4.97 -13.46 5.97
N LEU A 167 4.45 -12.56 5.13
CA LEU A 167 5.23 -11.52 4.46
C LEU A 167 5.59 -10.40 5.44
N LEU A 168 4.61 -9.94 6.23
CA LEU A 168 4.84 -8.93 7.26
C LEU A 168 5.79 -9.41 8.35
N LYS A 169 5.85 -10.72 8.61
CA LYS A 169 6.88 -11.28 9.50
C LYS A 169 8.28 -10.99 8.98
N LEU A 170 8.52 -11.17 7.68
CA LEU A 170 9.81 -10.86 7.07
C LEU A 170 10.13 -9.36 7.15
N VAL A 171 9.13 -8.50 6.96
CA VAL A 171 9.29 -7.05 7.15
C VAL A 171 9.70 -6.74 8.58
N ASN A 172 8.99 -7.28 9.57
CA ASN A 172 9.30 -7.08 10.99
C ASN A 172 10.68 -7.62 11.39
N ASP A 173 11.05 -8.81 10.90
CA ASP A 173 12.37 -9.39 11.17
C ASP A 173 13.49 -8.46 10.64
N ASN A 174 13.31 -7.85 9.47
CA ASN A 174 14.29 -6.89 8.91
C ASN A 174 14.29 -5.54 9.64
N LEU A 175 13.12 -5.03 10.05
CA LEU A 175 13.03 -3.80 10.85
C LEU A 175 13.69 -3.98 12.23
N LEU A 176 13.56 -5.16 12.85
CA LEU A 176 14.26 -5.49 14.09
C LEU A 176 15.78 -5.44 13.91
N LEU A 177 16.31 -5.93 12.79
CA LEU A 177 17.74 -5.82 12.48
C LEU A 177 18.15 -4.38 12.19
N ALA A 178 17.34 -3.61 11.46
CA ALA A 178 17.61 -2.21 11.14
C ALA A 178 17.63 -1.33 12.40
N LYS A 179 16.83 -1.68 13.41
CA LYS A 179 16.73 -0.97 14.68
C LYS A 179 18.08 -0.79 15.38
N ASP A 180 18.96 -1.78 15.29
CA ASP A 180 20.29 -1.75 15.91
C ASP A 180 21.24 -0.71 15.26
N TYR A 181 20.85 -0.14 14.12
CA TYR A 181 21.61 0.85 13.37
C TYR A 181 20.93 2.23 13.30
N ALA A 182 19.87 2.45 14.08
CA ALA A 182 19.20 3.75 14.17
C ALA A 182 20.19 4.84 14.63
N ALA A 183 20.24 5.95 13.90
CA ALA A 183 21.19 7.03 14.17
C ALA A 183 20.79 7.90 15.38
N ASN A 184 19.50 7.89 15.75
CA ASN A 184 18.97 8.69 16.84
C ASN A 184 17.70 8.08 17.44
N GLU A 185 17.20 8.70 18.51
CA GLU A 185 16.03 8.24 19.26
C GLU A 185 14.72 8.30 18.45
N ASN A 186 14.55 9.27 17.55
CA ASN A 186 13.35 9.33 16.69
C ASN A 186 13.34 8.16 15.70
N GLU A 187 14.50 7.84 15.09
CA GLU A 187 14.63 6.67 14.22
C GLU A 187 14.36 5.36 14.97
N LEU A 188 14.87 5.24 16.20
CA LEU A 188 14.60 4.09 17.06
C LEU A 188 13.09 3.94 17.31
N GLN A 189 12.45 5.01 17.78
CA GLN A 189 11.03 4.98 18.14
C GLN A 189 10.11 4.80 16.93
N MET A 190 10.42 5.39 15.76
CA MET A 190 9.62 5.16 14.55
C MET A 190 9.69 3.69 14.11
N ILE A 191 10.88 3.07 14.14
CA ILE A 191 11.05 1.66 13.77
C ILE A 191 10.29 0.75 14.74
N GLU A 192 10.35 1.00 16.04
CA GLU A 192 9.59 0.22 17.04
C GLU A 192 8.08 0.30 16.81
N LYS A 193 7.59 1.49 16.46
CA LYS A 193 6.18 1.73 16.16
C LYS A 193 5.73 1.08 14.84
N TYR A 194 6.57 1.09 13.81
CA TYR A 194 6.29 0.34 12.57
C TYR A 194 6.28 -1.17 12.81
N ILE A 195 7.22 -1.70 13.60
CA ILE A 195 7.21 -3.12 14.01
C ILE A 195 5.92 -3.48 14.74
N GLN A 196 5.49 -2.63 15.69
CA GLN A 196 4.22 -2.81 16.41
C GLN A 196 3.05 -2.82 15.44
N SER A 197 2.95 -1.82 14.55
CA SER A 197 1.89 -1.71 13.55
C SER A 197 1.77 -2.96 12.67
N PHE A 198 2.88 -3.41 12.07
CA PHE A 198 2.88 -4.61 11.24
C PHE A 198 2.70 -5.89 12.04
N ARG A 199 3.06 -5.91 13.34
CA ARG A 199 2.80 -7.06 14.21
C ARG A 199 1.32 -7.19 14.52
N THR A 200 0.69 -6.13 15.02
CA THR A 200 -0.66 -6.19 15.61
C THR A 200 -1.78 -5.82 14.64
N GLY A 201 -1.46 -5.06 13.60
CA GLY A 201 -2.41 -4.45 12.68
C GLY A 201 -2.87 -3.06 13.10
N SER A 202 -2.22 -2.45 14.10
CA SER A 202 -2.57 -1.12 14.60
C SER A 202 -2.17 -0.01 13.65
N LEU A 203 -3.17 0.68 13.10
CA LEU A 203 -2.95 1.90 12.33
C LEU A 203 -2.45 3.05 13.22
N ASP A 204 -2.92 3.12 14.47
CA ASP A 204 -2.47 4.14 15.43
C ASP A 204 -0.98 4.00 15.77
N ALA A 205 -0.47 2.76 15.85
CA ALA A 205 0.96 2.52 15.96
C ALA A 205 1.73 3.02 14.73
N HIS A 206 1.18 2.87 13.52
CA HIS A 206 1.82 3.42 12.31
C HIS A 206 1.85 4.94 12.37
N LYS A 207 0.71 5.57 12.71
CA LYS A 207 0.60 7.02 12.90
C LYS A 207 1.63 7.52 13.91
N ASP A 208 1.74 6.89 15.08
CA ASP A 208 2.76 7.20 16.09
C ASP A 208 4.18 7.12 15.53
N GLY A 209 4.49 6.08 14.77
CA GLY A 209 5.78 5.96 14.08
C GLY A 209 6.01 7.11 13.12
N SER A 210 4.99 7.50 12.35
CA SER A 210 5.03 8.66 11.46
C SER A 210 5.22 9.98 12.22
N ARG A 211 4.72 10.12 13.45
CA ARG A 211 5.00 11.30 14.30
C ARG A 211 6.48 11.41 14.65
N PHE A 212 7.13 10.29 14.98
CA PHE A 212 8.57 10.26 15.23
C PHE A 212 9.36 10.54 13.96
N TRP A 213 8.95 9.94 12.84
CA TRP A 213 9.56 10.17 11.53
C TRP A 213 9.51 11.64 11.10
N VAL A 214 8.37 12.34 11.28
CA VAL A 214 8.28 13.76 10.94
C VAL A 214 9.21 14.61 11.82
N LYS A 215 9.46 14.20 13.08
CA LYS A 215 10.36 14.88 14.02
C LYS A 215 11.83 14.61 13.74
N ASP A 216 12.15 13.51 13.05
CA ASP A 216 13.50 13.23 12.58
C ASP A 216 13.85 14.13 11.41
N LYS A 217 14.67 15.15 11.65
CA LYS A 217 15.04 16.18 10.67
C LYS A 217 16.43 15.93 10.13
N GLU A 218 16.56 16.12 8.81
CA GLU A 218 17.84 16.00 8.09
C GLU A 218 18.60 14.68 8.31
N PRO A 219 17.94 13.49 8.28
CA PRO A 219 18.67 12.23 8.38
C PRO A 219 19.64 12.06 7.20
N ILE A 220 20.65 11.21 7.37
CA ILE A 220 21.53 10.84 6.23
C ILE A 220 20.80 9.85 5.32
N ILE A 221 20.08 8.91 5.92
CA ILE A 221 19.28 7.89 5.26
C ILE A 221 17.81 8.17 5.58
N GLU A 222 17.05 8.58 4.57
CA GLU A 222 15.61 8.81 4.69
C GLU A 222 14.85 7.54 4.30
N THR A 223 13.80 7.22 5.04
CA THR A 223 13.03 5.99 4.84
C THR A 223 11.59 6.15 5.30
N TYR A 224 10.67 5.48 4.61
CA TYR A 224 9.29 5.34 5.05
C TYR A 224 8.72 4.01 4.53
N ILE A 225 7.79 3.40 5.27
CA ILE A 225 7.23 2.09 4.92
C ILE A 225 5.82 1.92 5.49
N GLY A 226 4.91 1.31 4.74
CA GLY A 226 3.57 0.97 5.22
C GLY A 226 2.54 0.82 4.11
N PHE A 227 1.25 0.91 4.48
CA PHE A 227 0.13 0.99 3.54
C PHE A 227 -0.23 2.47 3.34
N ILE A 228 0.32 3.11 2.31
CA ILE A 228 0.47 4.57 2.27
C ILE A 228 -0.52 5.24 1.32
N GLU A 229 -0.48 4.85 0.04
CA GLU A 229 -1.21 5.54 -1.02
C GLU A 229 -2.50 4.79 -1.40
N ILE A 230 -3.62 5.51 -1.47
CA ILE A 230 -4.97 4.93 -1.66
C ILE A 230 -5.45 4.90 -3.12
N TYR A 231 -4.58 5.24 -4.07
CA TYR A 231 -4.97 5.46 -5.48
C TYR A 231 -5.61 4.24 -6.15
N LYS A 232 -5.19 3.03 -5.76
CA LYS A 232 -5.61 1.78 -6.41
C LYS A 232 -6.81 1.09 -5.76
N ASP A 233 -7.22 1.53 -4.58
CA ASP A 233 -8.49 1.07 -4.01
C ASP A 233 -9.63 1.76 -4.78
N PRO A 234 -10.54 1.03 -5.45
CA PRO A 234 -11.68 1.65 -6.11
C PRO A 234 -12.56 2.49 -5.15
N ALA A 235 -12.54 2.19 -3.85
CA ALA A 235 -13.23 2.99 -2.85
C ALA A 235 -12.40 4.18 -2.32
N GLY A 236 -11.09 4.23 -2.60
CA GLY A 236 -10.19 5.28 -2.10
C GLY A 236 -10.01 5.27 -0.59
N LEU A 237 -10.01 4.11 0.07
CA LEU A 237 -9.91 4.01 1.54
C LEU A 237 -8.73 3.16 2.02
N ARG A 238 -8.23 2.25 1.18
CA ARG A 238 -7.19 1.25 1.51
C ARG A 238 -5.89 1.60 0.81
N GLY A 239 -4.80 1.55 1.55
CA GLY A 239 -3.47 1.87 1.06
C GLY A 239 -2.82 0.67 0.38
N GLU A 240 -2.07 0.93 -0.70
CA GLU A 240 -1.11 -0.02 -1.26
C GLU A 240 0.14 -0.06 -0.38
N PHE A 241 0.74 -1.26 -0.22
CA PHE A 241 1.98 -1.40 0.54
C PHE A 241 3.16 -0.86 -0.27
N GLU A 242 3.92 0.04 0.33
CA GLU A 242 5.14 0.59 -0.24
C GLU A 242 6.21 0.82 0.82
N GLY A 243 7.46 0.92 0.38
CA GLY A 243 8.53 1.43 1.21
C GLY A 243 9.73 1.87 0.40
N PHE A 244 10.43 2.89 0.88
CA PHE A 244 11.62 3.42 0.23
C PHE A 244 12.77 3.62 1.21
N VAL A 245 13.99 3.56 0.69
CA VAL A 245 15.23 3.95 1.37
C VAL A 245 16.02 4.83 0.42
N ALA A 246 16.45 5.99 0.89
CA ALA A 246 17.16 6.97 0.08
C ALA A 246 18.23 7.72 0.86
N MET A 247 19.23 8.24 0.16
CA MET A 247 20.26 9.08 0.75
C MET A 247 19.91 10.55 0.54
N VAL A 248 20.03 11.39 1.58
CA VAL A 248 19.80 12.84 1.43
C VAL A 248 20.93 13.51 0.65
N ASN A 249 20.59 14.10 -0.49
CA ASN A 249 21.50 14.89 -1.31
C ASN A 249 21.57 16.34 -0.79
N LYS A 250 22.50 16.61 0.13
CA LYS A 250 22.62 17.93 0.79
C LYS A 250 22.82 19.09 -0.19
N PRO A 251 23.68 19.00 -1.23
CA PRO A 251 23.84 20.08 -2.21
C PRO A 251 22.55 20.43 -2.97
N MET A 252 21.75 19.43 -3.37
CA MET A 252 20.48 19.68 -4.06
C MET A 252 19.41 20.20 -3.09
N SER A 253 19.35 19.65 -1.87
CA SER A 253 18.44 20.08 -0.81
C SER A 253 18.61 21.56 -0.44
N ALA A 254 19.84 22.10 -0.50
CA ALA A 254 20.11 23.51 -0.25
C ALA A 254 19.35 24.46 -1.18
N LYS A 255 19.05 24.06 -2.43
CA LYS A 255 18.24 24.86 -3.36
C LYS A 255 16.78 24.94 -2.94
N PHE A 256 16.24 23.85 -2.39
CA PHE A 256 14.87 23.82 -1.88
C PHE A 256 14.71 24.61 -0.58
N ALA A 257 15.76 24.73 0.22
CA ALA A 257 15.73 25.57 1.42
C ALA A 257 15.43 27.05 1.10
N GLU A 258 15.84 27.56 -0.06
CA GLU A 258 15.48 28.91 -0.51
C GLU A 258 13.99 29.02 -0.87
N LEU A 259 13.44 28.02 -1.57
CA LEU A 259 12.02 27.95 -1.89
C LEU A 259 11.16 27.90 -0.62
N VAL A 260 11.56 27.08 0.35
CA VAL A 260 10.85 26.94 1.62
C VAL A 260 10.89 28.25 2.42
N LYS A 261 12.00 28.99 2.39
CA LYS A 261 12.08 30.33 3.01
C LYS A 261 11.15 31.35 2.36
N ALA A 262 10.95 31.25 1.05
CA ALA A 262 10.03 32.12 0.31
C ALA A 262 8.56 31.69 0.42
N ALA A 263 8.26 30.54 1.04
CA ALA A 263 6.89 29.98 1.04
C ALA A 263 5.87 30.92 1.69
N GLU A 264 6.21 31.59 2.78
CA GLU A 264 5.31 32.55 3.45
C GLU A 264 4.98 33.76 2.57
N ASP A 265 5.86 34.15 1.66
CA ASP A 265 5.64 35.22 0.67
C ASP A 265 4.88 34.73 -0.57
N LEU A 266 5.00 33.44 -0.91
CA LEU A 266 4.38 32.82 -2.07
C LEU A 266 2.92 32.38 -1.80
N LEU A 267 2.61 31.89 -0.60
CA LEU A 267 1.27 31.42 -0.24
C LEU A 267 0.18 32.49 -0.46
N PRO A 268 0.37 33.78 -0.11
CA PRO A 268 -0.62 34.83 -0.38
C PRO A 268 -0.88 35.12 -1.86
N LEU A 269 -0.04 34.63 -2.78
CA LEU A 269 -0.22 34.79 -4.22
C LEU A 269 -1.21 33.75 -4.81
N LEU A 270 -1.62 32.75 -4.02
CA LEU A 270 -2.59 31.75 -4.44
C LEU A 270 -3.99 32.36 -4.57
N PRO A 271 -4.84 31.88 -5.50
CA PRO A 271 -6.07 32.56 -5.89
C PRO A 271 -7.25 32.35 -4.93
N TRP A 272 -6.99 32.01 -3.66
CA TRP A 272 -8.00 31.82 -2.63
C TRP A 272 -7.82 32.78 -1.45
N PRO A 273 -8.89 33.09 -0.69
CA PRO A 273 -8.79 33.92 0.49
C PRO A 273 -7.96 33.26 1.59
N SER A 274 -7.29 34.06 2.42
CA SER A 274 -6.48 33.57 3.55
C SER A 274 -7.27 32.74 4.56
N THR A 275 -8.60 32.86 4.62
CA THR A 275 -9.46 32.03 5.47
C THR A 275 -9.51 30.55 5.07
N TYR A 276 -9.00 30.22 3.88
CA TYR A 276 -8.84 28.84 3.41
C TYR A 276 -7.43 28.29 3.65
N GLU A 277 -6.51 29.14 4.13
CA GLU A 277 -5.14 28.74 4.47
C GLU A 277 -5.07 28.19 5.90
N LYS A 278 -4.01 27.44 6.23
CA LYS A 278 -3.78 27.00 7.61
C LYS A 278 -3.48 28.20 8.51
N ASP A 279 -4.01 28.20 9.74
CA ASP A 279 -3.82 29.28 10.73
C ASP A 279 -2.34 29.56 11.02
N LYS A 280 -1.50 28.51 11.00
CA LYS A 280 -0.06 28.61 11.21
C LYS A 280 0.66 27.84 10.12
N PHE A 281 1.52 28.53 9.37
CA PHE A 281 2.46 27.87 8.47
C PHE A 281 3.52 27.13 9.30
N LEU A 282 3.65 25.83 9.05
CA LEU A 282 4.74 25.03 9.58
C LEU A 282 5.68 24.77 8.42
N GLN A 283 6.90 25.25 8.54
CA GLN A 283 7.91 25.08 7.52
C GLN A 283 8.11 23.57 7.26
N PRO A 284 7.79 23.07 6.06
CA PRO A 284 7.99 21.66 5.78
C PRO A 284 9.49 21.36 5.66
N ASP A 285 9.87 20.13 6.00
CA ASP A 285 11.18 19.63 5.62
C ASP A 285 11.14 19.32 4.12
N PHE A 286 12.07 19.88 3.35
CA PHE A 286 12.19 19.63 1.91
C PHE A 286 13.59 19.14 1.62
N SER A 287 13.70 17.86 1.31
CA SER A 287 14.97 17.20 0.98
C SER A 287 14.93 16.63 -0.43
N SER A 288 16.09 16.67 -1.08
CA SER A 288 16.30 15.93 -2.31
C SER A 288 16.98 14.60 -1.99
N LEU A 289 16.47 13.51 -2.56
CA LEU A 289 16.83 12.15 -2.21
C LEU A 289 17.38 11.39 -3.42
N ASP A 290 18.53 10.74 -3.22
CA ASP A 290 19.04 9.75 -4.16
C ASP A 290 18.51 8.37 -3.73
N LEU A 291 17.54 7.84 -4.48
CA LEU A 291 16.89 6.56 -4.17
C LEU A 291 17.88 5.40 -4.23
N LEU A 292 17.94 4.60 -3.15
CA LEU A 292 18.58 3.29 -3.15
C LEU A 292 17.58 2.20 -3.53
N THR A 293 16.41 2.24 -2.87
CA THR A 293 15.33 1.27 -3.09
C THR A 293 13.98 1.99 -3.02
N PHE A 294 13.09 1.66 -3.96
CA PHE A 294 11.67 1.95 -3.84
C PHE A 294 10.90 0.66 -4.17
N ALA A 295 10.30 0.06 -3.17
CA ALA A 295 9.51 -1.16 -3.29
C ALA A 295 8.03 -0.78 -3.39
N ALA A 296 7.59 -0.45 -4.61
CA ALA A 296 6.19 -0.16 -4.93
C ALA A 296 5.93 -0.44 -6.40
N ASN A 297 4.66 -0.46 -6.77
CA ASN A 297 4.25 -0.76 -8.15
C ASN A 297 4.46 0.42 -9.13
N ASP A 298 4.79 1.61 -8.63
CA ASP A 298 5.36 2.70 -9.42
C ASP A 298 6.37 3.49 -8.57
N VAL A 299 7.33 4.16 -9.20
CA VAL A 299 8.34 4.97 -8.51
C VAL A 299 7.99 6.45 -8.73
N PRO A 300 7.53 7.18 -7.69
CA PRO A 300 7.17 8.58 -7.83
C PRO A 300 8.40 9.47 -8.03
N ILE A 301 8.19 10.64 -8.64
CA ILE A 301 9.22 11.69 -8.80
C ILE A 301 9.30 12.65 -7.59
N GLY A 302 8.41 12.47 -6.61
CA GLY A 302 8.34 13.24 -5.39
C GLY A 302 7.15 12.81 -4.53
N ILE A 303 7.24 13.03 -3.21
CA ILE A 303 6.27 12.53 -2.23
C ILE A 303 5.98 13.59 -1.17
N ASN A 304 4.73 13.64 -0.69
CA ASN A 304 4.27 14.47 0.43
C ASN A 304 3.55 13.61 1.47
N ILE A 305 4.26 13.25 2.55
CA ILE A 305 3.80 12.27 3.55
C ILE A 305 4.07 12.77 4.98
N PRO A 306 3.37 12.22 6.00
CA PRO A 306 2.37 11.14 5.94
C PRO A 306 0.99 11.58 5.42
N ASN A 307 0.17 10.65 4.94
CA ASN A 307 -1.20 10.94 4.47
C ASN A 307 -2.24 11.15 5.59
N TYR A 308 -1.83 11.08 6.86
CA TYR A 308 -2.69 11.30 8.01
C TYR A 308 -2.97 12.79 8.22
N GLU A 309 -4.20 13.20 7.93
CA GLU A 309 -4.69 14.58 8.11
C GLU A 309 -4.48 15.10 9.54
N GLU A 310 -4.64 14.26 10.56
CA GLU A 310 -4.42 14.64 11.95
C GLU A 310 -2.97 15.05 12.23
N ILE A 311 -1.98 14.35 11.65
CA ILE A 311 -0.56 14.67 11.80
C ILE A 311 -0.22 15.95 10.99
N LYS A 312 -0.80 16.07 9.79
CA LYS A 312 -0.65 17.26 8.93
C LYS A 312 -1.28 18.53 9.53
N LYS A 313 -2.35 18.40 10.33
CA LYS A 313 -3.11 19.51 10.94
C LYS A 313 -2.61 19.87 12.34
N GLN A 314 -2.24 18.91 13.17
CA GLN A 314 -1.88 19.14 14.56
C GLN A 314 -0.38 19.42 14.74
N TYR A 315 0.12 20.59 14.33
CA TYR A 315 1.44 21.14 14.75
C TYR A 315 2.71 20.27 14.57
N GLU A 316 2.60 19.06 14.03
CA GLU A 316 3.66 18.07 13.99
C GLU A 316 4.40 18.11 12.64
N GLY A 317 3.70 18.44 11.55
CA GLY A 317 4.29 18.76 10.24
C GLY A 317 4.18 17.62 9.22
N PHE A 318 4.91 17.77 8.12
CA PHE A 318 5.04 16.79 7.04
C PHE A 318 6.42 16.95 6.38
N LYS A 319 6.87 15.96 5.61
CA LYS A 319 8.06 16.09 4.77
C LYS A 319 7.67 16.05 3.28
N ASN A 320 8.37 16.87 2.49
CA ASN A 320 8.38 16.80 1.05
C ASN A 320 9.73 16.22 0.61
N VAL A 321 9.68 15.27 -0.30
CA VAL A 321 10.89 14.65 -0.85
C VAL A 321 10.84 14.66 -2.37
N THR A 322 12.00 14.91 -3.00
CA THR A 322 12.20 14.88 -4.46
C THR A 322 13.42 14.04 -4.82
#